data_AF-A0A920VXA2-F1
#
_entry.id   AF-A0A920VXA2-F1
#
_cell.length_a   1.000
_cell.length_b   1.000
_cell.length_c   1.000
_cell.angle_alpha   90.00
_cell.angle_beta   90.00
_cell.angle_gamma   90.00
#
_symmetry.space_group_name_H-M   'P 1'
#
loop_
_entity.id
_entity.type
_entity.pdbx_description
1 polymer ?
#
loop_
_entity_poly.entity_id
_entity_poly.type
_entity_poly.pdbx_seq_one_letter_code
_entity_poly.pdbx_strand_id
1 'polypeptide(L)' 'MQKEQSGFASPSTNDVLGFQEGGALLDKVEVDRGAFACMLGGKRKYPIISTATTPQKSLLKGKVRKDRGN' A
#
# COMPACT_ATOMS: atom_id res chain seq x y z
N MET A 1 -22.29 -1.34 -12.75
CA MET A 1 -21.68 -0.72 -11.56
C MET A 1 -20.19 -1.06 -11.54
N GLN A 2 -19.33 -0.05 -11.52
CA GLN A 2 -17.89 -0.23 -11.34
C GLN A 2 -17.67 -0.29 -9.83
N LYS A 3 -17.23 -1.43 -9.28
CA LYS A 3 -16.91 -1.51 -7.85
C LYS A 3 -15.73 -0.57 -7.58
N GLU A 4 -15.88 0.37 -6.65
CA GLU A 4 -14.78 1.20 -6.18
C GLU A 4 -13.76 0.29 -5.48
N GLN A 5 -12.57 0.21 -6.04
CA GLN A 5 -11.42 -0.46 -5.42
C GLN A 5 -10.50 0.62 -4.88
N SER A 6 -10.15 0.53 -3.60
CA SER A 6 -9.20 1.42 -2.95
C SER A 6 -7.85 0.71 -2.84
N GLY A 7 -6.75 1.45 -3.00
CA GLY A 7 -5.39 0.93 -2.93
C GLY A 7 -4.59 1.62 -1.82
N PHE A 8 -3.72 0.87 -1.15
CA PHE A 8 -2.76 1.39 -0.19
C PHE A 8 -1.35 0.97 -0.57
N ALA A 9 -0.44 1.93 -0.70
CA ALA A 9 0.98 1.68 -0.93
C ALA A 9 1.75 1.83 0.39
N SER A 10 2.56 0.82 0.72
CA SER A 10 3.32 0.74 1.95
C SER A 10 4.83 0.75 1.65
N PRO A 11 5.52 1.88 1.87
CA PRO A 11 6.96 1.95 1.67
C PRO A 11 7.75 1.11 2.68
N SER A 12 7.19 0.85 3.86
CA SER A 12 7.86 0.12 4.94
C SER A 12 7.79 -1.40 4.77
N THR A 13 6.75 -1.91 4.11
CA THR A 13 6.60 -3.35 3.83
C THR A 13 6.88 -3.70 2.37
N ASN A 14 7.12 -2.71 1.51
CA ASN A 14 7.30 -2.87 0.07
C ASN A 14 6.10 -3.55 -0.60
N ASP A 15 4.89 -3.23 -0.14
CA ASP A 15 3.65 -3.85 -0.62
C ASP A 15 2.67 -2.80 -1.12
N VAL A 16 1.86 -3.19 -2.12
CA VAL A 16 0.62 -2.51 -2.47
C VAL A 16 -0.55 -3.45 -2.20
N LEU A 17 -1.50 -2.98 -1.41
CA LEU A 17 -2.69 -3.72 -1.02
C LEU A 17 -3.91 -3.14 -1.73
N GLY A 18 -4.68 -4.00 -2.40
CA GLY A 18 -5.96 -3.64 -3.01
C GLY A 18 -7.12 -4.09 -2.13
N PHE A 19 -8.12 -3.24 -1.96
CA PHE A 19 -9.31 -3.51 -1.16
C PHE A 19 -10.57 -3.34 -1.99
N GLN A 20 -11.57 -4.20 -1.76
CA GLN A 20 -12.92 -3.92 -2.22
C GLN A 20 -13.61 -2.98 -1.22
N GLU A 21 -14.70 -2.36 -1.67
CA GLU A 21 -15.69 -1.75 -0.81
C GLU A 21 -16.05 -2.67 0.38
N GLY A 22 -16.01 -2.11 1.59
CA GLY A 22 -16.13 -2.88 2.85
C GLY A 22 -14.80 -3.34 3.47
N GLY A 23 -13.65 -3.00 2.86
CA GLY A 23 -12.33 -3.18 3.47
C GLY A 23 -11.76 -4.61 3.41
N ALA A 24 -12.42 -5.52 2.70
CA ALA A 24 -11.85 -6.84 2.45
C ALA A 24 -10.66 -6.74 1.48
N LEU A 25 -9.55 -7.39 1.84
CA LEU A 25 -8.35 -7.47 1.01
C LEU A 25 -8.67 -8.28 -0.26
N LEU A 26 -8.38 -7.72 -1.42
CA LEU A 26 -8.56 -8.36 -2.72
C LEU A 26 -7.26 -8.93 -3.26
N ASP A 27 -6.18 -8.14 -3.20
CA ASP A 27 -4.92 -8.46 -3.85
C ASP A 27 -3.74 -7.82 -3.09
N LYS A 28 -2.57 -8.44 -3.22
CA LYS A 28 -1.30 -7.98 -2.69
C LYS A 28 -0.26 -8.05 -3.80
N VAL A 29 0.36 -6.92 -4.10
CA VAL A 29 1.51 -6.83 -5.01
C VAL A 29 2.75 -6.52 -4.18
N GLU A 30 3.69 -7.47 -4.15
CA GLU A 30 5.00 -7.27 -3.53
C GLU A 30 5.95 -6.63 -4.54
N VAL A 31 6.74 -5.66 -4.07
CA VAL A 31 7.79 -5.01 -4.85
C VAL A 31 9.13 -5.14 -4.12
N ASP A 32 10.23 -5.03 -4.85
CA ASP A 32 11.59 -5.17 -4.28
C ASP A 32 12.03 -3.93 -3.47
N ARG A 33 11.30 -2.81 -3.59
CA ARG A 33 11.63 -1.49 -3.02
C ARG A 33 10.39 -0.78 -2.53
N GLY A 34 10.54 0.24 -1.68
CA GLY A 34 9.41 0.94 -1.05
C GLY A 34 8.38 1.44 -2.07
N ALA A 35 7.12 1.05 -1.90
CA ALA A 35 5.98 1.52 -2.70
C ALA A 35 5.37 2.80 -2.11
N PHE A 36 5.36 3.90 -2.86
CA PHE A 36 4.95 5.23 -2.37
C PHE A 36 3.59 5.68 -2.87
N ALA A 37 3.22 5.27 -4.07
CA ALA A 37 1.94 5.63 -4.66
C ALA A 37 1.44 4.48 -5.53
N CYS A 38 0.13 4.29 -5.55
CA CYS A 38 -0.53 3.37 -6.47
C CYS A 38 -1.70 4.09 -7.16
N MET A 39 -1.83 3.90 -8.46
CA MET A 39 -3.01 4.33 -9.21
C MET A 39 -3.58 3.15 -9.97
N LEU A 40 -4.90 3.00 -9.93
CA LEU A 40 -5.60 2.08 -10.84
C LEU A 40 -5.65 2.75 -12.21
N GLY A 41 -4.80 2.31 -13.14
CA GLY A 41 -4.64 2.94 -14.45
C GLY A 41 -4.97 2.01 -15.60
N GLY A 42 -5.72 2.51 -16.60
CA GLY A 42 -5.92 1.85 -17.90
C GLY A 42 -7.13 0.91 -18.00
N LYS A 43 -7.39 0.41 -19.22
CA LYS A 43 -8.49 -0.53 -19.53
C LYS A 43 -8.37 -1.88 -18.81
N ARG A 44 -7.16 -2.23 -18.40
CA ARG A 44 -6.85 -3.39 -17.58
C ARG A 44 -6.45 -2.85 -16.22
N LYS A 45 -7.17 -3.24 -15.16
CA LYS A 45 -7.11 -2.70 -13.79
C LYS A 45 -5.78 -3.01 -13.05
N TYR A 46 -4.64 -2.93 -13.74
CA TYR A 46 -3.35 -3.18 -13.13
C TYR A 46 -2.90 -1.91 -12.37
N PRO A 47 -2.41 -2.05 -11.13
CA PRO A 47 -1.90 -0.91 -10.38
C PRO A 47 -0.60 -0.41 -11.01
N ILE A 48 -0.54 0.89 -11.32
CA ILE A 48 0.72 1.57 -11.60
C ILE A 48 1.32 1.93 -10.23
N ILE A 49 2.51 1.42 -9.95
CA ILE A 49 3.19 1.58 -8.65
C ILE A 49 4.41 2.47 -8.81
N SER A 50 4.48 3.53 -8.00
CA SER A 50 5.68 4.35 -7.86
C SER A 50 6.56 3.78 -6.74
N THR A 51 7.77 3.36 -7.10
CA THR A 51 8.74 2.76 -6.16
C THR A 51 9.93 3.66 -5.90
N ALA A 52 10.60 3.50 -4.75
CA ALA A 52 11.88 4.16 -4.49
C ALA A 52 12.94 3.76 -5.52
N THR A 53 13.79 4.73 -5.87
CA THR A 53 14.98 4.50 -6.70
C THR A 53 16.06 3.74 -5.94
N THR A 54 16.13 3.87 -4.61
CA THR A 54 17.08 3.17 -3.74
C THR A 54 16.38 2.13 -2.86
N PRO A 55 17.02 0.99 -2.56
CA PRO A 55 16.49 0.02 -1.62
C PRO A 55 16.32 0.64 -0.22
N GLN A 56 15.14 0.52 0.36
CA GLN A 56 14.84 1.11 1.67
C GLN A 56 15.40 0.22 2.79
N LYS A 57 16.35 0.72 3.59
CA LYS A 57 16.77 0.04 4.84
C LYS A 57 15.71 0.33 5.91
N SER A 58 14.99 -0.70 6.36
CA SER A 58 14.00 -0.57 7.43
C SER A 58 14.64 -0.11 8.74
N LEU A 59 14.42 1.14 9.13
CA LEU A 59 14.76 1.62 10.48
C LEU A 59 13.49 1.57 11.34
N LEU A 60 13.10 0.38 11.80
CA LEU A 60 12.03 0.22 12.78
C LEU A 60 12.50 0.73 14.15
N LYS A 61 12.42 2.04 14.40
CA LYS A 61 12.37 2.58 15.77
C LYS A 61 10.91 2.65 16.19
N GLY A 62 10.43 1.57 16.80
CA GLY A 62 9.09 1.50 17.37
C GLY A 62 8.83 2.69 18.31
N LYS A 63 7.79 3.45 18.02
CA LYS A 63 7.12 4.33 18.98
C LYS A 63 5.63 3.99 18.94
N VAL A 64 5.27 2.95 19.70
CA VAL A 64 3.88 2.71 20.07
C VAL A 64 3.44 3.94 20.85
N ARG A 65 2.59 4.79 20.23
CA ARG A 65 1.90 5.84 20.97
C ARG A 65 0.84 5.14 21.81
N LYS A 66 1.06 5.08 23.12
CA LYS A 66 0.05 4.64 24.09
C LYS A 66 -1.06 5.69 24.10
N ASP A 67 -2.23 5.34 23.59
CA ASP A 67 -3.45 6.15 23.74
C ASP A 67 -3.73 6.31 25.25
N ARG A 68 -3.68 7.54 25.74
CA ARG A 68 -4.19 7.87 27.08
C ARG A 68 -5.68 8.19 26.92
N GLY A 69 -6.52 7.20 27.20
CA GLY A 69 -7.92 7.41 27.53
C GLY A 69 -8.10 7.42 29.04
N ASN A 70 -8.48 8.58 29.59
CA ASN A 70 -9.66 8.81 30.45
C ASN A 70 -9.68 10.29 30.83
#